data_AF-A0A935M9X5-F1
#
_entry.id   AF-A0A935M9X5-F1
#
_cell.length_a   1.000
_cell.length_b   1.000
_cell.length_c   1.000
_cell.angle_alpha   90.00
_cell.angle_beta   90.00
_cell.angle_gamma   90.00
#
_symmetry.space_group_name_H-M   'P 1'
#
loop_
_entity.id
_entity.type
_entity.pdbx_description
1 polymer ?
#
loop_
_entity_poly.entity_id
_entity_poly.type
_entity_poly.pdbx_seq_one_letter_code
_entity_poly.pdbx_strand_id
1 'polypeptide(L)'
;MPQKMCTLVGCSGGLSIDIADLPSGAEYQVNLILPSGEMITQVCDANPEASFEKSCSENGVFIALPTDVDPPESVTIEVVIDGQTYTKDFTPTYEEFQPNGEDCPPICYNADILFQITQ
;
A
#
# COMPACT_ATOMS: atom_id res chain seq x y z
N MET A 1 21.80 -22.40 -24.62
CA MET A 1 20.42 -22.10 -24.18
C MET A 1 20.30 -20.59 -24.12
N PRO A 2 19.28 -19.94 -24.70
CA PRO A 2 19.11 -18.51 -24.48
C PRO A 2 18.88 -18.28 -22.99
N GLN A 3 19.67 -17.40 -22.38
CA GLN A 3 19.45 -16.99 -21.00
C GLN A 3 18.17 -16.15 -20.99
N LYS A 4 17.09 -16.65 -20.39
CA LYS A 4 15.94 -15.79 -20.04
C LYS A 4 16.50 -14.70 -19.13
N MET A 5 16.46 -13.45 -19.58
CA MET A 5 16.84 -12.30 -18.74
C MET A 5 15.56 -11.77 -18.11
N CYS A 6 15.38 -12.02 -16.81
CA CYS A 6 14.29 -11.43 -16.05
C CYS A 6 14.68 -10.00 -15.68
N THR A 7 13.77 -9.04 -15.90
CA THR A 7 13.97 -7.66 -15.46
C THR A 7 13.31 -7.43 -14.10
N LEU A 8 13.57 -6.29 -13.46
CA LEU A 8 12.79 -5.86 -12.28
C LEU A 8 11.68 -4.86 -12.65
N VAL A 9 11.50 -4.62 -13.96
CA VAL A 9 10.59 -3.59 -14.45
C VAL A 9 9.14 -4.03 -14.23
N GLY A 10 8.36 -3.18 -13.55
CA GLY A 10 6.92 -3.38 -13.35
C GLY A 10 6.52 -4.18 -12.10
N CYS A 11 7.47 -4.60 -11.26
CA CYS A 11 7.17 -5.23 -9.98
C CYS A 11 7.06 -4.18 -8.87
N SER A 12 5.88 -3.58 -8.73
CA SER A 12 5.53 -2.71 -7.59
C SER A 12 4.42 -3.37 -6.80
N GLY A 13 4.80 -4.26 -5.87
CA GLY A 13 3.88 -4.88 -4.94
C GLY A 13 3.58 -3.97 -3.75
N GLY A 14 2.38 -4.08 -3.17
CA GLY A 14 2.01 -3.24 -2.05
C GLY A 14 0.56 -3.40 -1.60
N LEU A 15 0.14 -2.46 -0.76
CA LEU A 15 -1.22 -2.34 -0.27
C LEU A 15 -1.87 -1.10 -0.86
N SER A 16 -2.99 -1.30 -1.54
CA SER A 16 -3.91 -0.25 -1.93
C SER A 16 -4.95 -0.10 -0.81
N ILE A 17 -4.98 1.05 -0.16
CA ILE A 17 -5.85 1.35 0.98
C ILE A 17 -6.85 2.41 0.52
N ASP A 18 -8.08 2.00 0.27
CA ASP A 18 -9.22 2.88 0.00
C ASP A 18 -9.83 3.32 1.34
N ILE A 19 -9.88 4.61 1.59
CA ILE A 19 -10.31 5.22 2.84
C ILE A 19 -11.72 5.78 2.62
N ALA A 20 -12.72 5.02 3.07
CA ALA A 20 -14.11 5.43 3.00
C ALA A 20 -14.39 6.62 3.92
N ASP A 21 -15.22 7.53 3.42
CA ASP A 21 -15.64 8.76 4.10
C ASP A 21 -14.49 9.74 4.41
N LEU A 22 -13.39 9.66 3.63
CA LEU A 22 -12.31 10.65 3.68
C LEU A 22 -12.85 12.02 3.25
N PRO A 23 -12.71 13.09 4.06
CA PRO A 23 -13.17 14.40 3.66
C PRO A 23 -12.37 14.93 2.46
N SER A 24 -13.07 15.43 1.43
CA SER A 24 -12.42 15.96 0.23
C SER A 24 -11.48 17.11 0.57
N GLY A 25 -10.22 16.99 0.14
CA GLY A 25 -9.18 17.99 0.40
C GLY A 25 -8.65 18.00 1.83
N ALA A 26 -8.92 16.96 2.63
CA ALA A 26 -8.26 16.77 3.91
C ALA A 26 -6.80 16.32 3.72
N GLU A 27 -5.94 16.79 4.61
CA GLU A 27 -4.60 16.22 4.79
C GLU A 27 -4.73 15.02 5.75
N TYR A 28 -4.07 13.93 5.40
CA TYR A 28 -4.13 12.70 6.20
C TYR A 28 -2.79 11.98 6.21
N GLN A 29 -2.56 11.23 7.29
CA GLN A 29 -1.40 10.38 7.44
C GLN A 29 -1.88 8.94 7.64
N VAL A 30 -1.25 8.01 6.94
CA VAL A 30 -1.46 6.57 7.11
C VAL A 30 -0.19 5.96 7.67
N ASN A 31 -0.31 5.31 8.83
CA ASN A 31 0.72 4.48 9.41
C ASN A 31 0.34 3.02 9.22
N LEU A 32 1.12 2.31 8.41
CA LEU A 32 1.05 0.87 8.28
C LEU A 32 2.02 0.24 9.27
N ILE A 33 1.49 -0.51 10.24
CA ILE A 33 2.27 -1.19 11.26
C ILE A 33 2.30 -2.68 10.91
N LEU A 34 3.50 -3.17 10.66
CA LEU A 34 3.75 -4.57 10.34
C LEU A 34 3.79 -5.42 11.62
N PRO A 35 3.58 -6.76 11.52
CA PRO A 35 3.69 -7.66 12.67
C PRO A 35 5.06 -7.66 13.34
N SER A 36 6.10 -7.27 12.60
CA SER A 36 7.46 -7.06 13.11
C SER A 36 7.58 -5.88 14.07
N GLY A 37 6.57 -5.00 14.11
CA GLY A 37 6.60 -3.71 14.80
C GLY A 37 7.20 -2.58 13.96
N GLU A 38 7.63 -2.86 12.73
CA GLU A 38 8.03 -1.82 11.78
C GLU A 38 6.83 -0.98 11.36
N MET A 39 7.03 0.34 11.27
CA MET A 39 6.00 1.30 10.90
C MET A 39 6.41 2.03 9.62
N ILE A 40 5.54 1.99 8.63
CA ILE A 40 5.66 2.72 7.36
C ILE A 40 4.66 3.87 7.41
N THR A 41 5.16 5.10 7.36
CA THR A 41 4.34 6.31 7.40
C THR A 41 4.25 6.94 6.02
N GLN A 42 3.01 7.13 5.54
CA GLN A 42 2.72 7.88 4.33
C GLN A 42 1.85 9.10 4.68
N VAL A 43 2.33 10.28 4.33
CA VAL A 43 1.57 11.54 4.48
C VAL A 43 1.00 11.90 3.11
N CYS A 44 -0.28 12.25 3.09
CA CYS A 44 -1.02 12.65 1.91
C CYS A 44 -1.59 14.05 2.12
N ASP A 45 -1.12 14.99 1.31
CA ASP A 45 -1.57 16.37 1.33
C ASP A 45 -2.88 16.53 0.55
N ALA A 46 -3.56 17.67 0.74
CA ALA A 46 -4.80 18.03 0.05
C ALA A 46 -4.67 18.12 -1.50
N ASN A 47 -3.45 18.04 -2.04
CA ASN A 47 -3.18 18.02 -3.48
C ASN A 47 -2.32 16.79 -3.85
N PRO A 48 -2.92 15.59 -3.94
CA PRO A 48 -2.20 14.34 -4.21
C PRO A 48 -1.58 14.29 -5.61
N GLU A 49 -1.94 15.20 -6.53
CA GLU A 49 -1.37 15.26 -7.87
C GLU A 49 -0.03 16.00 -7.95
N ALA A 50 0.41 16.67 -6.87
CA ALA A 50 1.67 17.41 -6.82
C ALA A 50 2.88 16.54 -6.42
N SER A 51 2.64 15.36 -5.84
CA SER A 51 3.72 14.44 -5.43
C SER A 51 4.18 13.60 -6.63
N PHE A 52 5.50 13.59 -6.85
CA PHE A 52 6.12 12.74 -7.89
C PHE A 52 5.92 11.25 -7.61
N GLU A 53 5.75 10.90 -6.33
CA GLU A 53 5.30 9.60 -5.87
C GLU A 53 3.77 9.62 -5.82
N LYS A 54 3.12 8.95 -6.79
CA LYS A 54 1.66 8.74 -6.85
C LYS A 54 1.16 7.75 -5.78
N SER A 55 1.68 7.86 -4.57
CA SER A 55 1.26 7.02 -3.46
C SER A 55 -0.10 7.46 -2.93
N CYS A 56 -0.48 8.73 -3.07
CA CYS A 56 -1.77 9.25 -2.59
C CYS A 56 -2.76 9.43 -3.74
N SER A 57 -4.04 9.27 -3.42
CA SER A 57 -5.18 9.51 -4.31
C SER A 57 -6.27 10.27 -3.55
N GLU A 58 -7.32 10.72 -4.24
CA GLU A 58 -8.42 11.47 -3.62
C GLU A 58 -9.09 10.71 -2.44
N ASN A 59 -9.12 9.38 -2.51
CA ASN A 59 -9.84 8.54 -1.55
C ASN A 59 -8.94 7.48 -0.90
N GLY A 60 -7.61 7.58 -0.99
CA GLY A 60 -6.80 6.46 -0.52
C GLY A 60 -5.33 6.57 -0.82
N VAL A 61 -4.59 5.52 -0.47
CA VAL A 61 -3.13 5.49 -0.55
C VAL A 61 -2.64 4.12 -1.01
N PHE A 62 -1.62 4.11 -1.86
CA PHE A 62 -0.83 2.93 -2.16
C PHE A 62 0.47 2.98 -1.36
N ILE A 63 0.72 1.94 -0.57
CA ILE A 63 1.96 1.74 0.18
C ILE A 63 2.71 0.57 -0.45
N ALA A 64 3.86 0.86 -1.06
CA ALA A 64 4.73 -0.17 -1.61
C ALA A 64 5.32 -1.04 -0.49
N LEU A 65 5.29 -2.36 -0.69
CA LEU A 65 5.94 -3.32 0.19
C LEU A 65 7.22 -3.86 -0.49
N PRO A 66 8.21 -4.32 0.29
CA PRO A 66 9.41 -4.93 -0.30
C PRO A 66 9.03 -6.17 -1.11
N THR A 67 9.52 -6.26 -2.35
CA THR A 67 9.18 -7.33 -3.30
C THR A 67 10.01 -8.61 -3.15
N ASP A 68 11.04 -8.58 -2.29
CA ASP A 68 11.96 -9.70 -2.02
C ASP A 68 11.63 -10.46 -0.72
N VAL A 69 10.50 -10.15 -0.09
CA VAL A 69 10.03 -10.80 1.15
C VAL A 69 8.57 -11.24 0.99
N ASP A 70 8.17 -12.25 1.75
CA ASP A 70 6.77 -12.67 1.79
C ASP A 70 5.90 -11.52 2.33
N PRO A 71 4.74 -11.25 1.70
CA PRO A 71 3.86 -10.19 2.16
C PRO A 71 3.31 -10.51 3.55
N PRO A 72 3.06 -9.49 4.40
CA PRO A 72 2.62 -9.71 5.78
C PRO A 72 1.19 -10.26 5.81
N GLU A 73 0.98 -11.35 6.56
CA GLU A 73 -0.34 -11.99 6.73
C GLU A 73 -1.35 -11.08 7.44
N SER A 74 -0.89 -10.19 8.30
CA SER A 74 -1.70 -9.22 9.03
C SER A 74 -1.01 -7.87 9.09
N VAL A 75 -1.78 -6.80 9.11
CA VAL A 75 -1.27 -5.44 9.29
C VAL A 75 -2.22 -4.63 10.18
N THR A 76 -1.69 -3.69 10.94
CA THR A 76 -2.50 -2.66 11.60
C THR A 76 -2.38 -1.37 10.79
N ILE A 77 -3.51 -0.78 10.44
CA ILE A 77 -3.56 0.50 9.75
C ILE A 77 -4.08 1.53 10.73
N GLU A 78 -3.32 2.61 10.85
CA GLU A 78 -3.72 3.81 11.58
C GLU A 78 -3.83 4.98 10.59
N VAL A 79 -4.98 5.64 10.58
CA VAL A 79 -5.25 6.82 9.75
C VAL A 79 -5.43 8.02 10.67
N VAL A 80 -4.65 9.07 10.46
CA VAL A 80 -4.70 10.33 11.20
C VAL A 80 -5.23 11.42 10.28
N ILE A 81 -6.36 12.03 10.64
CA ILE A 81 -7.04 13.09 9.88
C ILE A 81 -7.48 14.17 10.87
N ASP A 82 -7.09 15.43 10.63
CA ASP A 82 -7.44 16.56 11.52
C ASP A 82 -7.12 16.32 13.01
N GLY A 83 -6.06 15.57 13.29
CA GLY A 83 -5.65 15.18 14.65
C GLY A 83 -6.50 14.10 15.31
N GLN A 84 -7.49 13.54 14.61
CA GLN A 84 -8.20 12.32 15.02
C GLN A 84 -7.49 11.10 14.46
N THR A 85 -7.42 10.04 15.28
CA THR A 85 -6.74 8.79 14.93
C THR A 85 -7.74 7.65 14.86
N TYR A 86 -7.72 6.91 13.77
CA TYR A 86 -8.54 5.72 13.54
C TYR A 86 -7.63 4.53 13.31
N THR A 87 -7.81 3.45 14.07
CA THR A 87 -6.93 2.28 14.00
C THR A 87 -7.74 1.01 13.78
N LYS A 88 -7.34 0.18 12.80
CA LYS A 88 -7.96 -1.12 12.51
C LYS A 88 -6.92 -2.16 12.08
N ASP A 89 -7.15 -3.40 12.47
CA ASP A 89 -6.36 -4.55 12.04
C ASP A 89 -6.97 -5.19 10.79
N PHE A 90 -6.12 -5.64 9.87
CA PHE A 90 -6.50 -6.30 8.63
C PHE A 90 -5.69 -7.57 8.40
N THR A 91 -6.30 -8.51 7.68
CA THR A 91 -5.66 -9.71 7.11
C THR A 91 -5.79 -9.60 5.60
N PRO A 92 -4.85 -8.92 4.91
CA PRO A 92 -5.00 -8.63 3.49
C PRO A 92 -5.00 -9.91 2.66
N THR A 93 -5.82 -9.94 1.62
CA THR A 93 -5.80 -11.04 0.64
C THR A 93 -4.97 -10.59 -0.55
N TYR A 94 -3.78 -11.15 -0.70
CA TYR A 94 -2.85 -10.78 -1.76
C TYR A 94 -3.11 -11.56 -3.05
N GLU A 95 -3.05 -10.85 -4.16
CA GLU A 95 -2.98 -11.40 -5.50
C GLU A 95 -1.53 -11.41 -5.99
N GLU A 96 -1.10 -12.55 -6.53
CA GLU A 96 0.23 -12.71 -7.13
C GLU A 96 0.24 -12.28 -8.60
N PHE A 97 1.31 -11.62 -9.03
CA PHE A 97 1.53 -11.31 -10.43
C PHE A 97 3.01 -11.35 -10.81
N GLN A 98 3.29 -11.73 -12.06
CA GLN A 98 4.63 -11.86 -12.64
C GLN A 98 4.78 -10.97 -13.88
N PRO A 99 5.08 -9.68 -13.71
CA PRO A 99 5.12 -8.73 -14.84
C PRO A 99 6.25 -9.03 -15.82
N ASN A 100 7.30 -9.72 -15.36
CA ASN A 100 8.46 -10.13 -16.16
C ASN A 100 8.21 -11.43 -16.96
N GLY A 101 6.99 -11.97 -16.89
CA GLY A 101 6.57 -13.20 -17.54
C GLY A 101 6.64 -14.42 -16.62
N GLU A 102 6.04 -15.51 -17.09
CA GLU A 102 5.98 -16.78 -16.37
C GLU A 102 7.40 -17.31 -16.06
N ASP A 103 7.60 -17.71 -14.80
CA ASP A 103 8.87 -18.15 -14.21
C ASP A 103 9.98 -17.09 -14.18
N CYS A 104 9.62 -15.80 -14.25
CA CYS A 104 10.59 -14.73 -14.07
C CYS A 104 10.42 -14.03 -12.71
N PRO A 105 11.31 -14.30 -11.73
CA PRO A 105 11.27 -13.60 -10.45
C PRO A 105 11.63 -12.11 -10.61
N PRO A 106 11.21 -11.25 -9.66
CA PRO A 106 10.41 -11.59 -8.47
C PRO A 106 8.92 -11.81 -8.78
N ILE A 107 8.24 -12.59 -7.92
CA ILE A 107 6.76 -12.59 -7.83
C ILE A 107 6.36 -11.36 -7.03
N CYS A 108 5.36 -10.64 -7.52
CA CYS A 108 4.87 -9.42 -6.90
C CYS A 108 3.51 -9.68 -6.26
N TYR A 109 3.19 -8.97 -5.19
CA TYR A 109 1.96 -9.14 -4.43
C TYR A 109 1.24 -7.82 -4.28
N ASN A 110 -0.07 -7.78 -4.54
CA ASN A 110 -0.91 -6.64 -4.26
C ASN A 110 -2.13 -7.05 -3.45
N ALA A 111 -2.57 -6.22 -2.51
CA ALA A 111 -3.87 -6.39 -1.87
C ALA A 111 -4.61 -5.05 -1.79
N ASP A 112 -5.93 -5.12 -1.91
CA ASP A 112 -6.83 -3.99 -1.69
C ASP A 112 -7.45 -4.07 -0.30
N ILE A 113 -7.47 -2.94 0.40
CA ILE A 113 -8.03 -2.80 1.74
C ILE A 113 -9.03 -1.64 1.71
N LEU A 114 -10.25 -1.91 2.19
CA LEU A 114 -11.23 -0.86 2.48
C LEU A 114 -11.14 -0.47 3.96
N PHE A 115 -10.63 0.72 4.23
CA PHE A 115 -10.57 1.31 5.55
C PHE A 115 -11.77 2.25 5.77
N GLN A 116 -12.63 1.94 6.73
CA GLN A 116 -13.76 2.80 7.06
C GLN A 116 -13.44 3.71 8.25
N ILE A 117 -13.59 5.02 8.07
CA ILE A 117 -13.53 6.00 9.14
C ILE A 117 -14.89 6.05 9.85
N THR A 118 -15.15 5.08 10.73
CA THR A 118 -16.37 5.05 11.54
C THR A 118 -16.16 5.83 12.83
N GLN A 119 -17.02 6.83 13.10
CA GLN A 119 -17.13 7.52 14.40
C GLN A 119 -17.65 6.61 15.51
#